data_AF-A0A431VT66-F1
#
_entry.id   AF-A0A431VT66-F1
#
_cell.length_a   1.000
_cell.length_b   1.000
_cell.length_c   1.000
_cell.angle_alpha   90.00
_cell.angle_beta   90.00
_cell.angle_gamma   90.00
#
_symmetry.space_group_name_H-M   'P 1'
#
loop_
_entity.id
_entity.type
_entity.pdbx_description
1 polymer ?
#
loop_
_entity_poly.entity_id
_entity_poly.type
_entity_poly.pdbx_seq_one_letter_code
_entity_poly.pdbx_strand_id
1 'polypeptide(L)' 'MTEHVPMGSDQRIDLAKILETEDYSLENIEAVALSLGGRAGADYFLSKRFPELGGRTPVEAIEEGDGERALGLLINY' A
#
# COMPACT_ATOMS: atom_id res chain seq x y z
N MET A 1 -13.79 2.81 36.01
CA MET A 1 -12.63 3.55 35.47
C MET A 1 -11.51 2.51 35.43
N THR A 2 -11.11 1.94 34.32
CA THR A 2 -10.91 2.46 32.97
C THR A 2 -11.03 1.29 31.99
N GLU A 3 -11.74 1.51 30.88
CA GLU A 3 -11.72 0.60 29.74
C GLU A 3 -10.30 0.58 29.18
N HIS A 4 -9.65 -0.59 29.20
CA HIS A 4 -8.50 -0.84 28.36
C HIS A 4 -9.04 -0.94 26.93
N VAL A 5 -9.05 0.19 26.23
CA VAL A 5 -9.10 0.19 24.78
C VAL A 5 -7.85 -0.56 24.33
N PRO A 6 -7.95 -1.73 23.65
CA PRO A 6 -6.78 -2.28 22.98
C PRO A 6 -6.39 -1.24 21.93
N MET A 7 -5.27 -0.55 22.20
CA MET A 7 -4.64 0.37 21.28
C MET A 7 -4.51 -0.38 19.96
N GLY A 8 -5.13 0.20 18.92
CA GLY A 8 -5.34 -0.41 17.63
C GLY A 8 -4.11 -1.17 17.17
N SER A 9 -4.35 -2.45 16.91
CA SER A 9 -3.56 -3.38 16.11
C SER A 9 -2.28 -2.79 15.53
N ASP A 10 -1.13 -3.34 15.96
CA ASP A 10 0.06 -3.53 15.14
C ASP A 10 -0.39 -3.96 13.73
N GLN A 11 -0.75 -3.01 12.86
CA GLN A 11 -0.87 -3.22 11.42
C GLN A 11 0.56 -3.25 10.89
N ARG A 12 1.35 -4.21 11.37
CA ARG A 12 2.41 -4.75 10.53
C ARG A 12 1.67 -5.48 9.45
N ILE A 13 1.47 -4.78 8.34
CA ILE A 13 1.01 -5.43 7.13
C ILE A 13 2.06 -6.47 6.79
N ASP A 14 1.60 -7.72 6.79
CA ASP A 14 2.41 -8.84 6.37
C ASP A 14 2.37 -8.87 4.85
N LEU A 15 3.43 -8.35 4.23
CA LEU A 15 3.60 -8.37 2.78
C LEU A 15 3.45 -9.80 2.22
N ALA A 16 3.88 -10.83 2.96
CA ALA A 16 3.73 -12.21 2.54
C ALA A 16 2.25 -12.61 2.49
N LYS A 17 1.43 -12.11 3.41
CA LYS A 17 -0.02 -12.33 3.38
C LYS A 17 -0.68 -11.67 2.17
N ILE A 18 -0.32 -10.42 1.85
CA ILE A 18 -0.85 -9.74 0.65
C ILE A 18 -0.50 -10.51 -0.61
N LEU A 19 0.75 -10.97 -0.73
CA LEU A 19 1.20 -11.77 -1.87
C LEU A 19 0.55 -13.15 -1.91
N GLU A 20 0.25 -13.76 -0.76
CA GLU A 20 -0.46 -15.04 -0.67
C GLU A 20 -1.94 -14.91 -1.05
N THR A 21 -2.60 -13.84 -0.61
CA THR A 21 -4.04 -13.61 -0.87
C THR A 21 -4.31 -12.83 -2.15
N GLU A 22 -3.28 -12.32 -2.80
CA GLU A 22 -3.35 -11.43 -3.97
C GLU A 22 -4.28 -10.21 -3.73
N ASP A 23 -4.33 -9.74 -2.48
CA ASP A 23 -5.24 -8.66 -2.07
C ASP A 23 -4.56 -7.30 -2.25
N TYR A 24 -4.55 -6.84 -3.49
CA TYR A 24 -3.92 -5.58 -3.91
C TYR A 24 -4.83 -4.35 -3.71
N SER A 25 -5.65 -4.36 -2.67
CA SER A 25 -6.49 -3.22 -2.31
C SER A 25 -5.64 -1.99 -1.95
N LEU A 26 -6.25 -0.81 -2.09
CA LEU A 26 -5.57 0.46 -1.78
C LEU A 26 -5.11 0.51 -0.31
N GLU A 27 -5.93 0.02 0.61
CA GLU A 27 -5.58 -0.05 2.04
C GLU A 27 -4.31 -0.87 2.27
N ASN A 28 -4.23 -2.05 1.66
CA ASN A 28 -3.07 -2.93 1.78
C ASN A 28 -1.81 -2.29 1.19
N ILE A 29 -1.90 -1.72 -0.02
CA ILE A 29 -0.75 -1.08 -0.68
C ILE A 29 -0.32 0.20 0.06
N GLU A 30 -1.26 1.01 0.55
CA GLU A 30 -0.94 2.19 1.37
C GLU A 30 -0.15 1.76 2.61
N ALA A 31 -0.58 0.72 3.32
CA ALA A 31 0.10 0.35 4.55
C ALA A 31 1.41 -0.45 4.34
N VAL A 32 1.62 -1.12 3.18
CA VAL A 32 2.97 -1.52 2.74
C VAL A 32 3.83 -0.27 2.50
N ALA A 33 3.32 0.72 1.78
CA ALA A 33 4.08 1.94 1.47
C ALA A 33 4.44 2.73 2.74
N LEU A 34 3.52 2.80 3.71
CA LEU A 34 3.76 3.38 5.03
C LEU A 34 4.84 2.63 5.79
N SER A 35 4.85 1.30 5.70
CA SER A 35 5.86 0.47 6.38
C SER A 35 7.25 0.63 5.77
N LEU A 36 7.35 0.84 4.45
CA LEU A 36 8.63 0.99 3.74
C LEU A 36 9.19 2.42 3.81
N GLY A 37 8.35 3.43 3.60
CA GLY A 37 8.78 4.83 3.41
C GLY A 37 8.26 5.81 4.45
N GLY A 38 7.49 5.34 5.45
CA GLY A 38 6.75 6.21 6.36
C GLY A 38 5.65 7.01 5.65
N ARG A 39 5.02 7.93 6.38
CA ARG A 39 3.90 8.75 5.85
C ARG A 39 4.29 9.54 4.61
N ALA A 40 5.43 10.23 4.65
CA ALA A 40 5.90 11.05 3.54
C ALA A 40 6.25 10.21 2.29
N GLY A 41 6.85 9.03 2.47
CA GLY A 41 7.16 8.13 1.38
C GLY A 41 5.91 7.53 0.74
N ALA A 42 4.94 7.10 1.56
CA ALA A 42 3.66 6.60 1.08
C ALA A 42 2.88 7.67 0.30
N ASP A 43 2.73 8.87 0.86
CA ASP A 43 2.03 9.98 0.20
C ASP A 43 2.71 10.36 -1.13
N TYR A 44 4.05 10.38 -1.16
CA TYR A 44 4.81 10.65 -2.38
C TYR A 44 4.61 9.56 -3.44
N PHE A 45 4.71 8.29 -3.05
CA PHE A 45 4.53 7.16 -3.94
C PHE A 45 3.11 7.14 -4.54
N LEU A 46 2.08 7.19 -3.68
CA LEU A 46 0.68 7.07 -4.09
C LEU A 46 0.20 8.24 -4.97
N SER A 47 0.83 9.42 -4.87
CA SER A 47 0.48 10.59 -5.67
C SER A 47 1.31 10.77 -6.95
N LYS A 48 2.44 10.07 -7.06
CA LYS A 48 3.33 10.18 -8.22
C LYS A 48 2.80 9.38 -9.41
N ARG A 49 2.94 9.94 -10.61
CA ARG A 49 2.64 9.23 -11.85
C ARG A 49 3.85 8.42 -12.31
N PHE A 50 3.62 7.18 -12.71
CA PHE A 50 4.66 6.25 -13.15
C PHE A 50 4.44 5.81 -14.60
N PRO A 51 5.45 5.94 -15.48
CA PRO A 51 5.40 5.41 -16.85
C PRO A 51 5.08 3.91 -16.91
N GLU A 52 5.54 3.13 -15.93
CA GLU A 52 5.31 1.69 -15.77
C GLU A 52 3.84 1.35 -15.56
N LEU A 53 3.07 2.30 -15.01
CA LEU A 53 1.62 2.22 -14.86
C LEU A 53 0.89 2.89 -16.02
N GLY A 54 1.57 3.20 -17.14
CA GLY A 54 0.97 3.91 -18.27
C GLY A 54 0.77 5.41 -18.02
N GLY A 55 1.53 6.00 -17.10
CA GLY A 55 1.40 7.41 -16.71
C GLY A 55 0.31 7.69 -15.68
N ARG A 56 -0.27 6.64 -15.09
CA ARG A 56 -1.21 6.68 -13.96
C ARG A 56 -0.46 6.77 -12.62
N THR A 57 -1.17 7.18 -11.58
CA THR A 57 -0.74 7.01 -10.18
C THR A 57 -0.99 5.58 -9.70
N PRO A 58 -0.34 5.13 -8.61
CA PRO A 58 -0.66 3.84 -7.99
C PRO A 58 -2.13 3.74 -7.58
N VAL A 59 -2.73 4.82 -7.08
CA VAL A 59 -4.16 4.86 -6.72
C VAL A 59 -5.04 4.58 -7.93
N GLU A 60 -4.83 5.30 -9.03
CA GLU A 60 -5.57 5.10 -10.29
C GLU A 60 -5.41 3.66 -10.81
N ALA A 61 -4.19 3.11 -10.76
CA ALA A 61 -3.92 1.74 -11.19
C ALA A 61 -4.69 0.71 -10.34
N ILE A 62 -4.73 0.88 -9.02
CA ILE A 62 -5.45 -0.01 -8.09
C ILE A 62 -6.95 0.06 -8.32
N GLU A 63 -7.52 1.26 -8.48
CA GLU A 63 -8.94 1.46 -8.76
C GLU A 63 -9.38 0.82 -10.09
N GLU A 64 -8.47 0.74 -11.07
CA GLU A 64 -8.69 0.07 -12.34
C GLU A 64 -8.39 -1.46 -12.31
N GLY A 65 -8.04 -2.00 -11.15
CA GLY A 65 -7.77 -3.44 -10.96
C GLY A 65 -6.34 -3.88 -11.30
N ASP A 66 -5.41 -2.94 -11.53
CA ASP A 66 -3.99 -3.16 -11.84
C ASP A 66 -3.11 -3.01 -10.58
N GLY A 67 -3.65 -3.40 -9.42
CA GLY A 67 -3.00 -3.25 -8.11
C GLY A 67 -1.73 -4.11 -7.96
N GLU A 68 -1.66 -5.26 -8.62
CA GLU A 68 -0.46 -6.11 -8.66
C GLU A 68 0.75 -5.32 -9.17
N ARG A 69 0.58 -4.56 -10.26
CA ARG A 69 1.65 -3.73 -10.80
C ARG A 69 2.04 -2.60 -9.86
N ALA A 70 1.07 -1.98 -9.18
CA ALA A 70 1.35 -0.95 -8.19
C ALA A 70 2.18 -1.51 -7.03
N LEU A 71 1.86 -2.70 -6.53
CA LEU A 71 2.64 -3.37 -5.50
C LEU A 71 4.03 -3.77 -6.01
N GLY A 72 4.12 -4.34 -7.22
CA GLY A 72 5.39 -4.71 -7.83
C GLY A 72 6.32 -3.51 -8.01
N LEU A 73 5.77 -2.35 -8.37
CA LEU A 73 6.52 -1.10 -8.43
C LEU A 73 7.01 -0.69 -7.03
N LEU A 74 6.14 -0.73 -6.02
CA LEU A 74 6.45 -0.34 -4.64
C LEU A 74 7.60 -1.17 -4.03
N ILE A 75 7.63 -2.49 -4.30
CA ILE A 75 8.66 -3.38 -3.75
C ILE A 75 10.01 -3.19 -4.46
N ASN A 76 10.00 -2.78 -5.74
CA ASN A 76 11.21 -2.50 -6.52
C ASN A 76 11.67 -1.03 -6.43
N TYR A 77 10.95 -0.20 -5.68
CA TYR A 77 11.21 1.23 -5.50
C TYR A 77 12.29 1.48 -4.45
#